data_AF-A0A6G3WM44-F1
#
_entry.id   AF-A0A6G3WM44-F1
#
_cell.length_a   1.000
_cell.length_b   1.000
_cell.length_c   1.000
_cell.angle_alpha   90.00
_cell.angle_beta   90.00
_cell.angle_gamma   90.00
#
_symmetry.space_group_name_H-M   'P 1'
#
loop_
_entity.id
_entity.type
_entity.pdbx_description
1 polymer ?
#
loop_
_entity_poly.entity_id
_entity_poly.type
_entity_poly.pdbx_seq_one_letter_code
_entity_poly.pdbx_strand_id
1 'polypeptide(L)'
;AGMPFHAHEVFEDAWKSGPEDERELWRGLAQLAVGLTHSARGNAAGGARLLRRGAGAIAPFAGSGPHGIEVSGLCDWARELAERVESGPMVEAAAEAPRLRA
;
A
#
# COMPACT_ATOMS: atom_id res chain seq x y z
N ALA A 1 -1.09 9.79 11.33
CA ALA A 1 -1.77 8.91 10.35
C ALA A 1 -2.49 9.78 9.32
N GLY A 2 -2.74 9.29 8.09
CA GLY A 2 -3.42 10.06 7.03
C GLY A 2 -2.50 10.83 6.06
N MET A 3 -1.22 10.51 5.99
CA MET A 3 -0.25 11.12 5.06
C MET A 3 0.28 10.08 4.04
N PRO A 4 -0.59 9.48 3.21
CA PRO A 4 -0.19 8.39 2.32
C PRO A 4 0.82 8.82 1.25
N PHE A 5 0.80 10.08 0.82
CA PHE A 5 1.79 10.58 -0.14
C PHE A 5 3.19 10.68 0.48
N HIS A 6 3.30 11.17 1.72
CA HIS A 6 4.59 11.23 2.42
C HIS A 6 5.12 9.82 2.71
N ALA A 7 4.24 8.87 3.04
CA ALA A 7 4.63 7.47 3.16
C ALA A 7 5.13 6.89 1.83
N HIS A 8 4.49 7.26 0.70
CA HIS A 8 4.98 6.88 -0.63
C HIS A 8 6.40 7.39 -0.88
N GLU A 9 6.71 8.65 -0.55
CA GLU A 9 8.06 9.20 -0.72
C GLU A 9 9.10 8.42 0.09
N VAL A 10 8.80 8.11 1.36
CA VAL A 10 9.70 7.30 2.21
C VAL A 10 9.93 5.90 1.63
N PHE A 11 8.87 5.22 1.17
CA PHE A 11 9.01 3.89 0.57
C PHE A 11 9.68 3.93 -0.80
N GLU A 12 9.50 5.00 -1.57
CA GLU A 12 10.15 5.17 -2.86
C GLU A 12 11.66 5.38 -2.68
N ASP A 13 12.07 6.14 -1.66
CA ASP A 13 13.47 6.29 -1.29
C ASP A 13 14.07 4.93 -0.89
N ALA A 14 13.39 4.19 0.00
CA ALA A 14 13.81 2.83 0.37
C ALA A 14 13.89 1.88 -0.83
N TRP A 15 12.99 2.01 -1.81
CA TRP A 15 13.03 1.23 -3.05
C TRP A 15 14.26 1.57 -3.90
N LYS A 16 14.66 2.85 -3.97
CA LYS A 16 15.79 3.31 -4.78
C LYS A 16 17.15 3.04 -4.13
N SER A 17 17.23 3.04 -2.80
CA SER A 17 18.50 2.94 -2.08
C SER A 17 18.68 1.66 -1.26
N GLY A 18 17.63 0.86 -1.10
CA GLY A 18 17.63 -0.34 -0.26
C GLY A 18 18.30 -1.57 -0.89
N PRO A 19 18.38 -2.67 -0.14
CA PRO A 19 18.89 -3.96 -0.64
C PRO A 19 18.11 -4.47 -1.86
N GLU A 20 18.81 -5.12 -2.79
CA GLU A 20 18.20 -5.61 -4.04
C GLU A 20 17.12 -6.67 -3.81
N ASP A 21 17.32 -7.54 -2.81
CA ASP A 21 16.38 -8.59 -2.41
C ASP A 21 15.08 -8.04 -1.77
N GLU A 22 15.12 -6.82 -1.24
CA GLU A 22 13.94 -6.13 -0.69
C GLU A 22 13.30 -5.14 -1.67
N ARG A 23 13.87 -4.97 -2.87
CA ARG A 23 13.45 -3.94 -3.83
C ARG A 23 11.96 -4.02 -4.17
N GLU A 24 11.41 -5.21 -4.36
CA GLU A 24 9.98 -5.39 -4.68
C GLU A 24 9.06 -5.19 -3.46
N LEU A 25 9.55 -5.45 -2.23
CA LEU A 25 8.82 -5.10 -1.00
C LEU A 25 8.61 -3.58 -0.93
N TRP A 26 9.70 -2.81 -1.04
CA TRP A 26 9.66 -1.35 -0.94
C TRP A 26 8.82 -0.73 -2.06
N ARG A 27 8.99 -1.21 -3.29
CA ARG A 27 8.17 -0.80 -4.44
C ARG A 27 6.68 -1.08 -4.21
N GLY A 28 6.35 -2.26 -3.66
CA GLY A 28 4.98 -2.63 -3.36
C GLY A 28 4.35 -1.73 -2.31
N LEU A 29 5.06 -1.45 -1.21
CA LEU A 29 4.63 -0.52 -0.16
C LEU A 29 4.44 0.91 -0.70
N ALA A 30 5.35 1.39 -1.56
CA ALA A 30 5.21 2.67 -2.24
C ALA A 30 3.95 2.73 -3.11
N GLN A 31 3.61 1.62 -3.80
CA GLN A 31 2.38 1.51 -4.60
C GLN A 31 1.12 1.49 -3.76
N LEU A 32 1.13 0.82 -2.60
CA LEU A 32 0.01 0.84 -1.67
C LEU A 32 -0.27 2.25 -1.15
N ALA A 33 0.77 2.97 -0.74
CA ALA A 33 0.67 4.34 -0.24
C ALA A 33 0.16 5.33 -1.30
N VAL A 34 0.73 5.30 -2.51
CA VAL A 34 0.26 6.18 -3.59
C VAL A 34 -1.12 5.75 -4.12
N GLY A 35 -1.45 4.46 -4.08
CA GLY A 35 -2.79 3.94 -4.37
C GLY A 35 -3.84 4.56 -3.46
N LEU A 36 -3.60 4.57 -2.14
CA LEU A 36 -4.49 5.24 -1.18
C LEU A 36 -4.57 6.76 -1.42
N THR A 37 -3.46 7.41 -1.80
CA THR A 37 -3.44 8.83 -2.16
C THR A 37 -4.35 9.13 -3.35
N HIS A 38 -4.30 8.31 -4.39
CA HIS A 38 -5.16 8.45 -5.57
C HIS A 38 -6.63 8.25 -5.23
N SER A 39 -6.94 7.22 -4.44
CA SER A 39 -8.30 6.93 -3.98
C SER A 39 -8.90 8.10 -3.19
N ALA A 40 -8.12 8.67 -2.26
CA ALA A 40 -8.55 9.82 -1.45
C ALA A 40 -8.66 11.15 -2.22
N ARG A 41 -8.16 11.21 -3.45
CA ARG A 41 -8.27 12.37 -4.36
C ARG A 41 -9.34 12.17 -5.45
N GLY A 42 -10.16 11.13 -5.34
CA GLY A 42 -11.24 10.83 -6.28
C GLY A 42 -10.78 10.10 -7.55
N ASN A 43 -9.52 9.68 -7.66
CA ASN A 43 -9.06 8.83 -8.75
C ASN A 43 -9.24 7.35 -8.37
N ALA A 44 -10.50 6.90 -8.36
CA ALA A 44 -10.89 5.57 -7.90
C ALA A 44 -10.21 4.44 -8.70
N ALA A 45 -10.35 4.45 -10.04
CA ALA A 45 -9.79 3.42 -10.90
C ALA A 45 -8.25 3.36 -10.82
N GLY A 46 -7.58 4.52 -10.79
CA GLY A 46 -6.13 4.59 -10.65
C GLY A 46 -5.66 4.10 -9.27
N GLY A 47 -6.35 4.51 -8.20
CA GLY A 47 -6.07 4.09 -6.84
C GLY A 47 -6.22 2.59 -6.64
N ALA A 48 -7.35 2.01 -7.07
CA ALA A 48 -7.62 0.58 -6.99
C ALA A 48 -6.61 -0.27 -7.78
N ARG A 49 -6.22 0.19 -8.98
CA ARG A 49 -5.18 -0.46 -9.77
C ARG A 49 -3.83 -0.50 -9.04
N LEU A 50 -3.44 0.60 -8.40
CA LEU A 50 -2.18 0.69 -7.65
C LEU A 50 -2.21 -0.16 -6.38
N LEU A 51 -3.32 -0.17 -5.64
CA LEU A 51 -3.52 -1.01 -4.47
C LEU A 51 -3.36 -2.50 -4.81
N ARG A 52 -4.03 -2.97 -5.87
CA ARG A 52 -3.90 -4.37 -6.32
C ARG A 52 -2.50 -4.71 -6.79
N ARG A 53 -1.83 -3.80 -7.50
CA ARG A 53 -0.44 -3.99 -7.95
C ARG A 53 0.52 -4.08 -6.76
N GLY A 54 0.38 -3.18 -5.78
CA GLY A 54 1.18 -3.18 -4.57
C GLY A 54 0.99 -4.46 -3.77
N ALA A 55 -0.26 -4.92 -3.61
CA ALA A 55 -0.57 -6.20 -2.97
C ALA A 55 0.11 -7.38 -3.68
N GLY A 56 0.07 -7.43 -5.01
CA GLY A 56 0.76 -8.46 -5.78
C GLY A 56 2.28 -8.43 -5.63
N ALA A 57 2.88 -7.23 -5.52
CA ALA A 57 4.32 -7.07 -5.35
C ALA A 57 4.81 -7.51 -3.96
N ILE A 58 4.04 -7.25 -2.89
CA ILE A 58 4.42 -7.64 -1.54
C ILE A 58 4.04 -9.09 -1.19
N ALA A 59 3.09 -9.72 -1.90
CA ALA A 59 2.60 -11.07 -1.58
C ALA A 59 3.70 -12.15 -1.41
N PRO A 60 4.79 -12.18 -2.19
CA PRO A 60 5.88 -13.15 -1.98
C PRO A 60 6.56 -13.06 -0.60
N PHE A 61 6.45 -11.93 0.09
CA PHE A 61 7.06 -11.69 1.41
C PHE A 61 6.17 -12.14 2.59
N ALA A 62 4.97 -12.67 2.32
CA ALA A 62 4.01 -13.11 3.35
C ALA A 62 4.56 -14.18 4.30
N GLY A 63 5.43 -15.06 3.81
CA GLY A 63 6.03 -16.13 4.62
C GLY A 63 7.20 -15.69 5.50
N SER A 64 7.84 -14.56 5.19
CA SER A 64 9.05 -14.10 5.90
C SER A 64 8.80 -12.93 6.85
N GLY A 65 7.75 -12.13 6.63
CA GLY A 65 7.41 -10.99 7.50
C GLY A 65 8.58 -10.01 7.73
N PRO A 66 9.28 -9.56 6.68
CA PRO A 66 10.47 -8.73 6.82
C PRO A 66 10.14 -7.45 7.60
N HIS A 67 11.08 -7.00 8.43
CA HIS A 67 10.92 -5.80 9.27
C HIS A 67 9.71 -5.84 10.22
N GLY A 68 9.17 -7.04 10.51
CA GLY A 68 7.97 -7.22 11.33
C GLY A 68 6.67 -6.79 10.64
N ILE A 69 6.69 -6.64 9.31
CA ILE A 69 5.52 -6.23 8.53
C ILE A 69 4.58 -7.42 8.35
N GLU A 70 3.31 -7.24 8.73
CA GLU A 70 2.25 -8.21 8.50
C GLU A 70 1.75 -8.12 7.05
N VAL A 71 2.49 -8.78 6.16
CA VAL A 71 2.31 -8.67 4.71
C VAL A 71 0.97 -9.27 4.23
N SER A 72 0.51 -10.36 4.83
CA SER A 72 -0.77 -10.98 4.45
C SER A 72 -1.93 -10.02 4.70
N GLY A 73 -2.00 -9.42 5.89
CA GLY A 73 -3.02 -8.44 6.20
C GLY A 73 -2.91 -7.16 5.39
N LEU A 74 -1.71 -6.73 4.99
CA LEU A 74 -1.57 -5.62 4.02
C LEU A 74 -2.11 -5.99 2.64
N CYS A 75 -1.90 -7.23 2.19
CA CYS A 75 -2.46 -7.70 0.93
C CYS A 75 -3.99 -7.72 0.97
N ASP A 76 -4.57 -8.24 2.04
CA ASP A 76 -6.01 -8.34 2.22
C ASP A 76 -6.63 -6.95 2.32
N TRP A 77 -6.07 -6.08 3.16
CA TRP A 77 -6.45 -4.66 3.25
C TRP A 77 -6.44 -3.97 1.88
N ALA A 78 -5.38 -4.15 1.09
CA ALA A 78 -5.24 -3.48 -0.19
C ALA A 78 -6.27 -3.97 -1.22
N ARG A 79 -6.58 -5.27 -1.23
CA ARG A 79 -7.60 -5.85 -2.12
C ARG A 79 -8.99 -5.37 -1.75
N GLU A 80 -9.34 -5.46 -0.47
CA GLU A 80 -10.65 -5.00 0.03
C GLU A 80 -10.85 -3.50 -0.20
N LEU A 81 -9.82 -2.68 0.05
CA LEU A 81 -9.90 -1.24 -0.21
C LEU A 81 -10.05 -0.96 -1.71
N ALA A 82 -9.37 -1.70 -2.58
CA ALA A 82 -9.51 -1.53 -4.02
C ALA A 82 -10.95 -1.80 -4.48
N GLU A 83 -11.60 -2.83 -3.94
CA GLU A 83 -13.00 -3.16 -4.23
C GLU A 83 -13.96 -2.06 -3.72
N ARG A 84 -13.75 -1.55 -2.50
CA ARG A 84 -14.56 -0.46 -1.94
C ARG A 84 -14.42 0.83 -2.73
N VAL A 85 -13.19 1.18 -3.13
CA VAL A 85 -12.91 2.41 -3.88
C VAL A 85 -13.54 2.40 -5.27
N GLU A 86 -13.61 1.24 -5.93
CA GLU A 86 -14.25 1.14 -7.25
C GLU A 86 -15.78 1.19 -7.22
N SER A 87 -16.38 0.73 -6.12
CA SER A 87 -17.84 0.60 -5.97
C SER A 87 -18.48 1.68 -5.11
N GLY A 88 -17.68 2.46 -4.38
CA GLY A 88 -18.13 3.34 -3.31
C GLY A 88 -17.74 4.81 -3.50
N PRO A 89 -18.08 5.65 -2.50
CA PRO A 89 -17.67 7.05 -2.49
C PRO A 89 -16.17 7.18 -2.26
N MET A 90 -15.66 8.40 -2.45
CA MET A 90 -14.28 8.76 -2.12
C MET A 90 -13.97 8.40 -0.66
N VAL A 91 -12.78 7.85 -0.43
CA VAL A 91 -12.33 7.38 0.89
C VAL A 91 -11.49 8.43 1.61
N GLU A 92 -11.57 8.45 2.94
CA GLU A 92 -10.73 9.28 3.79
C GLU A 92 -9.42 8.56 4.11
N ALA A 93 -8.28 9.10 3.66
CA ALA A 93 -6.98 8.43 3.79
C ALA A 93 -6.61 8.08 5.25
N ALA A 94 -6.98 8.92 6.21
CA ALA A 94 -6.69 8.68 7.62
C ALA A 94 -7.50 7.51 8.21
N ALA A 95 -8.73 7.30 7.72
CA ALA A 95 -9.60 6.22 8.15
C ALA A 95 -9.15 4.87 7.59
N GLU A 96 -8.65 4.87 6.35
CA GLU A 96 -8.19 3.66 5.65
C GLU A 96 -6.74 3.26 5.97
N ALA A 97 -5.97 4.12 6.65
CA ALA A 97 -4.56 3.85 6.92
C ALA A 97 -4.37 2.60 7.81
N PRO A 98 -3.56 1.60 7.40
CA PRO A 98 -3.19 0.46 8.22
C PRO A 98 -2.51 0.89 9.54
N ARG A 99 -2.65 0.07 10.58
CA ARG A 99 -2.11 0.35 11.92
C ARG A 99 -1.22 -0.77 12.40
N LEU A 100 -0.20 -0.42 13.17
CA LEU A 100 0.58 -1.39 13.93
C LEU A 100 -0.33 -2.03 15.00
N ARG A 101 -0.22 -3.35 15.14
CA ARG A 101 -0.83 -4.09 16.24
C ARG A 101 0.25 -4.30 17.30
N ALA A 102 -0.12 -4.09 18.56
CA ALA A 102 0.74 -4.36 19.72
C ALA A 102 0.76 -5.86 20.05
#